data_AF-X1SKX6-F1
#
_entry.id   AF-X1SKX6-F1
#
_cell.length_a   1.000
_cell.length_b   1.000
_cell.length_c   1.000
_cell.angle_alpha   90.00
_cell.angle_beta   90.00
_cell.angle_gamma   90.00
#
_symmetry.space_group_name_H-M   'P 1'
#
loop_
_entity.id
_entity.type
_entity.pdbx_description
1 polymer ?
#
loop_
_entity_poly.entity_id
_entity_poly.type
_entity_poly.pdbx_seq_one_letter_code
_entity_poly.pdbx_strand_id
1 'polypeptide(L)'
;AILNFVAVLIIACPCAMGLATPTAIIVGTGKGAEHGVLIRSAETLERSHKIKAVLLDKTGTLTQGEPKVTDIIALPSSSQDQILRLAASAEHGSEHPLGEAIVKAASEKKLKIASAKDFNAIPGQGIEASVEGKKLILGNLRLMSEKKPSP
;
A
#
# COMPACT_ATOMS: atom_id res chain seq x y z
N ALA A 1 -22.24 49.56 47.25
CA ALA A 1 -21.74 49.56 45.85
C ALA A 1 -20.63 48.53 45.64
N ILE A 2 -19.49 48.61 46.36
CA ILE A 2 -18.33 47.70 46.18
C ILE A 2 -18.67 46.22 46.43
N LEU A 3 -19.41 45.90 47.49
CA LEU A 3 -19.82 44.52 47.80
C LEU A 3 -20.66 43.89 46.67
N ASN A 4 -21.62 44.63 46.14
CA ASN A 4 -22.46 44.17 45.02
C ASN A 4 -21.62 43.95 43.75
N PHE A 5 -20.63 44.82 43.50
CA PHE A 5 -19.71 44.68 42.37
C PHE A 5 -18.86 43.41 42.47
N VAL A 6 -18.30 43.12 43.65
CA VAL A 6 -17.51 41.89 43.88
C VAL A 6 -18.36 40.63 43.73
N ALA A 7 -19.60 40.64 44.22
CA ALA A 7 -20.53 39.51 44.07
C ALA A 7 -20.83 39.19 42.59
N VAL A 8 -21.02 40.22 41.75
CA VAL A 8 -21.24 40.01 40.31
C VAL A 8 -20.02 39.38 39.63
N LEU A 9 -18.79 39.82 39.96
CA LEU A 9 -17.57 39.24 39.40
C LEU A 9 -17.37 37.77 39.78
N ILE A 10 -17.67 37.40 41.04
CA ILE A 10 -17.56 36.02 41.51
C ILE A 10 -18.55 35.12 40.78
N ILE A 11 -19.81 35.57 40.65
CA ILE A 11 -20.87 34.81 39.96
C ILE A 11 -20.61 34.72 38.46
N ALA A 12 -19.94 35.70 37.87
CA ALA A 12 -19.59 35.71 36.45
C ALA A 12 -18.49 34.70 36.07
N CYS A 13 -17.77 34.11 37.04
CA CYS A 13 -16.70 33.15 36.76
C CYS A 13 -17.28 31.81 36.29
N PRO A 14 -17.08 31.38 35.02
CA PRO A 14 -17.79 30.25 34.47
C PRO A 14 -17.01 28.94 34.68
N CYS A 15 -16.91 28.45 35.93
CA CYS A 15 -16.12 27.27 36.28
C CYS A 15 -16.43 26.03 35.41
N ALA A 16 -17.69 25.82 35.02
CA ALA A 16 -18.10 24.72 34.15
C ALA A 16 -17.59 24.84 32.71
N MET A 17 -17.45 26.07 32.20
CA MET A 17 -16.98 26.32 30.83
C MET A 17 -15.51 25.91 30.67
N GLY A 18 -14.69 26.07 31.71
CA GLY A 18 -13.28 25.67 31.70
C GLY A 18 -13.05 24.15 31.58
N LEU A 19 -14.03 23.33 31.99
CA LEU A 19 -13.96 21.87 31.92
C LEU A 19 -14.68 21.28 30.71
N ALA A 20 -15.65 21.98 30.14
CA ALA A 20 -16.46 21.47 29.03
C ALA A 20 -15.61 20.99 27.85
N THR A 21 -14.68 21.83 27.37
CA THR A 21 -13.80 21.52 26.24
C THR A 21 -12.86 20.34 26.50
N PRO A 22 -12.04 20.31 27.57
CA PRO A 22 -11.14 19.18 27.80
C PRO A 22 -11.90 17.86 28.02
N THR A 23 -13.05 17.87 28.69
CA THR A 23 -13.88 16.67 28.84
C THR A 23 -14.41 16.17 27.50
N ALA A 24 -14.95 17.06 26.66
CA ALA A 24 -15.44 16.69 25.33
C ALA A 24 -14.32 16.12 24.45
N ILE A 25 -13.11 16.69 24.52
CA ILE A 25 -11.96 16.21 23.76
C ILE A 25 -11.53 14.83 24.23
N ILE A 26 -11.36 14.61 25.55
CA ILE A 26 -10.93 13.31 26.08
C ILE A 26 -11.93 12.21 25.74
N VAL A 27 -13.23 12.47 25.90
CA VAL A 27 -14.28 11.51 25.54
C VAL A 27 -14.31 11.28 24.03
N GLY A 28 -14.19 12.35 23.22
CA GLY A 28 -14.19 12.27 21.77
C GLY A 28 -13.00 11.50 21.20
N THR A 29 -11.79 11.73 21.69
CA THR A 29 -10.59 10.98 21.27
C THR A 29 -10.65 9.53 21.74
N GLY A 30 -11.15 9.28 22.96
CA GLY A 30 -11.40 7.92 23.45
C GLY A 30 -12.37 7.14 22.57
N LYS A 31 -13.49 7.77 22.17
CA LYS A 31 -14.44 7.17 21.24
C LYS A 31 -13.86 6.96 19.84
N GLY A 32 -13.02 7.87 19.35
CA GLY A 32 -12.27 7.67 18.11
C GLY A 32 -11.39 6.42 18.16
N ALA A 33 -10.65 6.23 19.26
CA ALA A 33 -9.77 5.09 19.44
C ALA A 33 -10.53 3.75 19.47
N GLU A 34 -11.72 3.70 20.08
CA GLU A 34 -12.61 2.51 20.01
C GLU A 34 -13.00 2.13 18.58
N HIS A 35 -12.97 3.09 17.64
CA HIS A 35 -13.26 2.88 16.21
C HIS A 35 -11.99 2.80 15.36
N GLY A 36 -10.82 2.63 15.97
CA GLY A 36 -9.54 2.56 15.25
C GLY A 36 -9.03 3.90 14.72
N VAL A 37 -9.62 5.03 15.12
CA VAL A 37 -9.21 6.38 14.71
C VAL A 37 -8.41 7.04 15.82
N LEU A 38 -7.09 7.08 15.66
CA LEU A 38 -6.18 7.68 16.63
C LEU A 38 -6.00 9.17 16.36
N ILE A 39 -6.61 10.01 17.19
CA ILE A 39 -6.56 11.47 17.07
C ILE A 39 -5.44 12.02 17.96
N ARG A 40 -4.37 12.52 17.33
CA ARG A 40 -3.14 12.92 18.02
C ARG A 40 -3.24 14.22 18.83
N SER A 41 -4.18 15.10 18.49
CA SER A 41 -4.31 16.40 19.16
C SER A 41 -5.76 16.87 19.28
N ALA A 42 -6.02 17.65 20.32
CA ALA A 42 -7.24 18.43 20.54
C ALA A 42 -7.63 19.27 19.30
N GLU A 43 -6.66 20.01 18.76
CA GLU A 43 -6.85 20.88 17.60
C GLU A 43 -7.29 20.10 16.36
N THR A 44 -6.76 18.88 16.17
CA THR A 44 -7.16 18.01 15.05
C THR A 44 -8.63 17.63 15.16
N LEU A 45 -9.12 17.25 16.35
CA LEU A 45 -10.53 16.91 16.55
C LEU A 45 -11.44 18.10 16.26
N GLU A 46 -11.09 19.29 16.77
CA GLU A 46 -11.85 20.52 16.54
C GLU A 46 -11.87 20.93 15.06
N ARG A 47 -10.73 20.85 14.37
CA ARG A 47 -10.66 21.21 12.94
C ARG A 47 -11.35 20.18 12.04
N SER A 48 -11.46 18.94 12.47
CA SER A 48 -12.04 17.85 11.67
C SER A 48 -13.47 18.15 11.23
N HIS A 49 -14.27 18.83 12.07
CA HIS A 49 -15.64 19.18 11.73
C HIS A 49 -15.75 20.20 10.56
N LYS A 50 -14.66 20.93 10.25
CA LYS A 50 -14.61 21.96 9.19
C LYS A 50 -14.08 21.42 7.86
N ILE A 51 -13.67 20.16 7.81
CA ILE A 51 -13.14 19.54 6.59
C ILE A 51 -14.25 19.50 5.53
N LYS A 52 -13.93 19.98 4.32
CA LYS A 52 -14.85 19.98 3.16
C LYS A 52 -14.37 19.11 2.00
N ALA A 53 -13.09 18.77 1.99
CA ALA A 53 -12.45 17.98 0.95
C ALA A 53 -11.41 17.06 1.60
N VAL A 54 -11.31 15.84 1.09
CA VAL A 54 -10.32 14.85 1.51
C VAL A 54 -9.52 14.47 0.27
N LEU A 55 -8.20 14.72 0.31
CA LEU A 55 -7.29 14.25 -0.71
C LEU A 55 -6.65 12.97 -0.17
N LEU A 56 -6.87 11.86 -0.87
CA LEU A 56 -6.36 10.55 -0.49
C LEU A 56 -5.14 10.24 -1.33
N ASP A 57 -4.08 9.75 -0.69
CA ASP A 57 -3.00 9.11 -1.42
C ASP A 57 -3.50 7.77 -2.00
N LYS A 58 -2.94 7.34 -3.13
CA LYS A 58 -3.34 6.07 -3.74
C LYS A 58 -2.60 4.91 -3.08
N THR A 59 -1.26 4.95 -3.12
CA THR A 59 -0.42 3.81 -2.78
C THR A 59 -0.34 3.65 -1.27
N GLY A 60 -0.78 2.53 -0.72
CA GLY A 60 -0.75 2.27 0.73
C GLY A 60 -1.88 2.92 1.54
N THR A 61 -2.72 3.75 0.90
CA THR A 61 -3.95 4.29 1.51
C THR A 61 -5.19 3.72 0.84
N LEU A 62 -5.37 3.93 -0.48
CA LEU A 62 -6.45 3.31 -1.23
C LEU A 62 -6.11 1.88 -1.68
N THR A 63 -4.83 1.60 -1.89
CA THR A 63 -4.33 0.29 -2.30
C THR A 63 -3.48 -0.34 -1.20
N GLN A 64 -3.31 -1.65 -1.25
CA GLN A 64 -2.51 -2.40 -0.28
C GLN A 64 -1.00 -2.12 -0.38
N GLY A 65 -0.54 -1.36 -1.39
CA GLY A 65 0.89 -1.08 -1.61
C GLY A 65 1.69 -2.27 -2.16
N GLU A 66 1.12 -3.46 -2.19
CA GLU A 66 1.74 -4.68 -2.72
C GLU A 66 1.18 -5.01 -4.12
N PRO A 67 2.04 -5.18 -5.15
CA PRO A 67 1.61 -5.67 -6.44
C PRO A 67 1.07 -7.11 -6.35
N LYS A 68 0.03 -7.42 -7.13
CA LYS A 68 -0.50 -8.77 -7.29
C LYS A 68 -0.75 -9.05 -8.76
N VAL A 69 -0.44 -10.27 -9.20
CA VAL A 69 -0.80 -10.74 -10.55
C VAL A 69 -2.32 -10.82 -10.66
N THR A 70 -2.89 -10.03 -11.57
CA THR A 70 -4.34 -10.01 -11.85
C THR A 70 -4.67 -10.86 -13.07
N ASP A 71 -3.88 -10.70 -14.14
CA ASP A 71 -4.17 -11.26 -15.45
C ASP A 71 -2.95 -12.00 -16.00
N ILE A 72 -3.19 -13.14 -16.66
CA ILE A 72 -2.17 -13.90 -17.38
C ILE A 72 -2.68 -14.11 -18.80
N ILE A 73 -2.13 -13.39 -19.76
CA ILE A 73 -2.54 -13.49 -21.16
C ILE A 73 -1.54 -14.38 -21.89
N ALA A 74 -1.98 -15.57 -22.27
CA ALA A 74 -1.17 -16.54 -22.98
C ALA A 74 -1.43 -16.51 -24.48
N LEU A 75 -0.41 -16.79 -25.28
CA LEU A 75 -0.60 -17.10 -26.70
C LEU A 75 -1.40 -18.41 -26.86
N PRO A 76 -2.12 -18.61 -27.98
CA PRO A 76 -2.98 -19.78 -28.17
C PRO A 76 -2.28 -21.13 -27.97
N SER A 77 -0.97 -21.19 -28.22
CA SER A 77 -0.13 -22.39 -28.07
C SER A 77 0.44 -22.60 -26.66
N SER A 78 0.12 -21.74 -25.70
CA SER A 78 0.75 -21.72 -24.37
C SER A 78 -0.29 -21.78 -23.24
N SER A 79 0.01 -22.58 -22.22
CA SER A 79 -0.81 -22.60 -21.00
C SER A 79 -0.45 -21.43 -20.08
N GLN A 80 -1.46 -20.78 -19.50
CA GLN A 80 -1.28 -19.71 -18.51
C GLN A 80 -0.43 -20.18 -17.31
N ASP A 81 -0.67 -21.40 -16.82
CA ASP A 81 0.09 -21.94 -15.69
C ASP A 81 1.54 -22.24 -16.06
N GLN A 82 1.80 -22.61 -17.32
CA GLN A 82 3.16 -22.79 -17.80
C GLN A 82 3.91 -21.46 -17.89
N ILE A 83 3.24 -20.40 -18.38
CA ILE A 83 3.82 -19.05 -18.43
C ILE A 83 4.12 -18.56 -17.01
N LEU A 84 3.17 -18.68 -16.09
CA LEU A 84 3.35 -18.27 -14.70
C LEU A 84 4.48 -19.03 -14.03
N ARG A 85 4.58 -20.35 -14.25
CA ARG A 85 5.68 -21.18 -13.73
C ARG A 85 7.04 -20.70 -14.23
N LEU A 86 7.18 -20.48 -15.55
CA LEU A 86 8.44 -20.05 -16.15
C LEU A 86 8.83 -18.63 -15.69
N ALA A 87 7.85 -17.73 -15.60
CA ALA A 87 8.07 -16.37 -15.12
C ALA A 87 8.49 -16.35 -13.65
N ALA A 88 7.80 -17.10 -12.79
CA ALA A 88 8.17 -17.24 -11.38
C ALA A 88 9.54 -17.89 -11.19
N SER A 89 9.91 -18.86 -12.05
CA SER A 89 11.25 -19.44 -12.05
C SER A 89 12.33 -18.43 -12.38
N ALA A 90 12.11 -17.59 -13.40
CA ALA A 90 13.06 -16.54 -13.77
C ALA A 90 13.19 -15.46 -12.68
N GLU A 91 12.07 -15.09 -12.05
CA GLU A 91 11.99 -14.05 -11.01
C GLU A 91 12.32 -14.57 -9.59
N HIS A 92 12.59 -15.87 -9.41
CA HIS A 92 12.82 -16.44 -8.08
C HIS A 92 14.02 -15.81 -7.34
N GLY A 93 15.01 -15.30 -8.07
CA GLY A 93 16.18 -14.60 -7.52
C GLY A 93 16.07 -13.06 -7.53
N SER A 94 14.91 -12.50 -7.88
CA SER A 94 14.68 -11.07 -8.04
C SER A 94 14.10 -10.47 -6.75
N GLU A 95 14.71 -9.38 -6.26
CA GLU A 95 14.18 -8.60 -5.13
C GLU A 95 13.16 -7.53 -5.56
N HIS A 96 12.76 -7.54 -6.84
CA HIS A 96 11.84 -6.55 -7.36
C HIS A 96 10.39 -6.87 -6.92
N PRO A 97 9.59 -5.89 -6.44
CA PRO A 97 8.22 -6.14 -5.96
C PRO A 97 7.30 -6.82 -6.97
N LEU A 98 7.52 -6.59 -8.27
CA LEU A 98 6.80 -7.30 -9.34
C LEU A 98 7.22 -8.77 -9.48
N GLY A 99 8.50 -9.07 -9.31
CA GLY A 99 9.02 -10.45 -9.33
C GLY A 99 8.47 -11.25 -8.16
N GLU A 100 8.47 -10.67 -6.96
CA GLU A 100 7.87 -11.26 -5.77
C GLU A 100 6.37 -11.56 -5.98
N ALA A 101 5.62 -10.64 -6.59
CA ALA A 101 4.21 -10.84 -6.90
C ALA A 101 3.97 -12.03 -7.84
N ILE A 102 4.85 -12.24 -8.82
CA ILE A 102 4.79 -13.37 -9.76
C ILE A 102 5.13 -14.69 -9.04
N VAL A 103 6.17 -14.71 -8.22
CA VAL A 103 6.58 -15.88 -7.42
C VAL A 103 5.47 -16.27 -6.44
N LYS A 104 4.86 -15.29 -5.76
CA LYS A 104 3.72 -15.48 -4.86
C LYS A 104 2.52 -16.07 -5.59
N ALA A 105 2.16 -15.54 -6.76
CA ALA A 105 1.06 -16.07 -7.56
C ALA A 105 1.29 -17.53 -8.01
N ALA A 106 2.52 -17.90 -8.38
CA ALA A 106 2.86 -19.28 -8.71
C ALA A 106 2.79 -20.22 -7.48
N SER A 107 3.23 -19.73 -6.33
CA SER A 107 3.17 -20.46 -5.05
C SER A 107 1.73 -20.69 -4.58
N GLU A 108 0.85 -19.68 -4.71
CA GLU A 108 -0.59 -19.79 -4.41
C GLU A 108 -1.27 -20.87 -5.27
N LYS A 109 -0.85 -21.00 -6.54
CA LYS A 109 -1.30 -22.07 -7.45
C LYS A 109 -0.58 -23.41 -7.26
N LYS A 110 0.34 -23.52 -6.30
CA LYS A 110 1.17 -24.72 -6.02
C LYS A 110 1.95 -25.21 -7.24
N LEU A 111 2.39 -24.29 -8.11
CA LEU A 111 3.20 -24.63 -9.28
C LEU A 111 4.63 -24.93 -8.83
N LYS A 112 5.24 -25.97 -9.42
CA LYS A 112 6.64 -26.32 -9.15
C LYS A 112 7.56 -25.35 -9.87
N ILE A 113 8.15 -24.44 -9.11
CA ILE A 113 9.14 -23.48 -9.60
C ILE A 113 10.47 -24.22 -9.80
N ALA A 114 11.03 -24.13 -11.00
CA ALA A 114 12.39 -24.58 -11.34
C ALA A 114 13.44 -23.50 -10.99
N SER A 115 14.69 -23.89 -10.79
CA SER A 115 15.79 -22.94 -10.58
C SER A 115 16.18 -22.25 -11.88
N ALA A 116 16.34 -20.93 -11.81
CA ALA A 116 16.95 -20.14 -12.88
C ALA A 116 18.47 -20.20 -12.81
N LYS A 117 19.10 -20.12 -13.97
CA LYS A 117 20.54 -19.91 -14.18
C LYS A 117 20.74 -18.62 -14.97
N ASP A 118 21.96 -18.08 -14.94
CA ASP A 118 22.35 -16.89 -15.72
C ASP A 118 21.42 -15.69 -15.52
N PHE A 119 20.93 -15.49 -14.29
CA PHE A 119 20.06 -14.36 -13.97
C PHE A 119 20.81 -13.04 -14.16
N ASN A 120 20.24 -12.15 -14.97
CA ASN A 120 20.77 -10.83 -15.23
C ASN A 120 19.65 -9.79 -15.19
N ALA A 121 19.72 -8.88 -14.21
CA ALA A 121 18.78 -7.77 -14.10
C ALA A 121 19.26 -6.59 -14.95
N ILE A 122 18.36 -6.05 -15.78
CA ILE A 122 18.61 -4.91 -16.66
C ILE A 122 17.81 -3.72 -16.09
N PRO A 123 18.48 -2.77 -15.41
CA PRO A 123 17.80 -1.66 -14.73
C PRO A 123 16.86 -0.87 -15.64
N GLY A 124 15.63 -0.64 -15.17
CA GLY A 124 14.60 0.09 -15.90
C GLY A 124 14.01 -0.65 -17.11
N GLN A 125 14.38 -1.92 -17.32
CA GLN A 125 13.91 -2.71 -18.46
C GLN A 125 13.27 -4.04 -18.08
N GLY A 126 13.93 -4.82 -17.21
CA GLY A 126 13.47 -6.15 -16.82
C GLY A 126 14.61 -7.10 -16.48
N ILE A 127 14.44 -8.39 -16.73
CA ILE A 127 15.41 -9.45 -16.44
C ILE A 127 15.59 -10.41 -17.62
N GLU A 128 16.75 -11.06 -17.67
CA GLU A 128 17.02 -12.24 -18.49
C GLU A 128 17.43 -13.40 -17.56
N ALA A 129 16.96 -14.61 -17.87
CA ALA A 129 17.34 -15.80 -17.13
C ALA A 129 17.19 -17.06 -17.99
N SER A 130 17.92 -18.12 -17.64
CA SER A 130 17.82 -19.44 -18.27
C SER A 130 17.08 -20.40 -17.34
N VAL A 131 15.93 -20.93 -17.77
CA VAL A 131 15.12 -21.90 -17.00
C VAL A 131 14.90 -23.14 -17.84
N GLU A 132 15.18 -24.34 -17.30
CA GLU A 132 15.03 -25.61 -18.04
C GLU A 132 15.75 -25.63 -19.41
N GLY A 133 16.88 -24.92 -19.52
CA GLY A 133 17.63 -24.79 -20.78
C GLY A 133 17.04 -23.82 -21.80
N LYS A 134 15.95 -23.12 -21.46
CA LYS A 134 15.34 -22.07 -22.28
C LYS A 134 15.76 -20.70 -21.79
N LYS A 135 16.15 -19.83 -22.72
CA LYS A 135 16.42 -18.42 -22.42
C LYS A 135 15.09 -17.66 -22.33
N LEU A 136 14.83 -17.07 -21.17
CA LEU A 136 13.65 -16.26 -20.87
C LEU A 136 14.05 -14.80 -20.74
N ILE A 137 13.17 -13.94 -21.25
CA ILE A 137 13.29 -12.49 -21.17
C ILE A 137 11.96 -11.99 -20.60
N LEU A 138 12.02 -11.22 -19.53
CA LEU A 138 10.85 -10.62 -18.90
C LEU A 138 11.11 -9.13 -18.74
N GLY A 139 10.20 -8.27 -19.20
CA GLY A 139 10.42 -6.84 -19.12
C GLY A 139 9.52 -6.04 -20.03
N ASN A 140 9.87 -4.77 -20.21
CA ASN A 140 9.12 -3.83 -21.01
C ASN A 140 9.38 -3.99 -22.54
N LEU A 141 8.63 -3.22 -23.34
CA LEU A 141 8.72 -3.25 -24.81
C LEU A 141 10.12 -2.95 -25.35
N ARG A 142 10.90 -2.12 -24.65
CA ARG A 142 12.25 -1.78 -25.06
C ARG A 142 13.16 -3.01 -25.01
N LEU A 143 13.10 -3.76 -23.91
CA LEU A 143 13.87 -5.01 -23.78
C LEU A 143 13.49 -6.03 -24.86
N MET A 144 12.18 -6.20 -25.10
CA MET A 144 11.68 -7.14 -26.11
C MET A 144 12.14 -6.78 -27.52
N SER A 145 12.24 -5.48 -27.83
CA SER A 145 12.70 -4.99 -29.13
C SER A 145 14.21 -5.15 -29.32
N GLU A 146 15.00 -4.90 -28.27
CA GLU A 146 16.46 -5.02 -28.29
C GLU A 146 16.92 -6.47 -28.39
N LYS A 147 16.26 -7.39 -27.66
CA LYS A 147 16.70 -8.78 -27.54
C LYS A 147 16.05 -9.76 -28.50
N LYS A 148 15.10 -9.28 -29.34
CA LYS A 148 14.31 -10.05 -30.32
C LYS A 148 14.17 -11.53 -29.91
N PRO A 149 13.16 -11.89 -29.08
CA PRO A 149 12.96 -13.28 -28.74
C PRO A 149 12.86 -14.09 -30.04
N SER A 150 13.70 -15.13 -30.16
CA SER A 150 13.65 -16.06 -31.29
C SER A 150 12.22 -16.61 -31.43
N PRO A 151 11.71 -16.80 -32.66
CA PRO A 151 10.35 -17.31 -32.89
C PRO A 151 10.13 -18.69 -32.26
#